data_AF-A0A496B6F6-F1
#
_entry.id   AF-A0A496B6F6-F1
#
_cell.length_a   1.000
_cell.length_b   1.000
_cell.length_c   1.000
_cell.angle_alpha   90.00
_cell.angle_beta   90.00
_cell.angle_gamma   90.00
#
_symmetry.space_group_name_H-M   'P 1'
#
loop_
_entity.id
_entity.type
_entity.pdbx_description
1 polymer ?
#
loop_
_entity_poly.entity_id
_entity_poly.type
_entity_poly.pdbx_seq_one_letter_code
_entity_poly.pdbx_strand_id
1 'polypeptide(L)'
;MNQRRFFIMKRGMVLTLTLVLMAAMAVTTANAQQYVHTDTLTGHTSGSGGIAFMDNGTLISGGYDDTLRAWDVTTGTQRWVKDVRDPVRAVALPSHDPDFIAYGGSNNFNIRMRYSSDSDWRGEVEGHTKTVISLAFKPNSYLLASGSADNTIRIWDVEDRDNLRHVRTLRGNTQQVSSVAWSPDGRTLASASLDGTVRLWNPNNGINFAVLRGHTAEVYCVAWSPDGRILASGSRDKTVRLWNPDTHSTLRVLRGHTGSVFTLAFHPNGQTLASGANDPTIRLWNPNTGAHKATLRGSFLVAFSPNGQILVGTRPGGNDIHLYRLLTVDVTGNGKVNVNDLVEVAKNYGKTVGAGANRKADVNNDGKVDVDDILAVIEAVDAAAGAPALTQRDIKPGSLQASDVHRWIRDAKAANADPAGIAALERLLAALTRVEAPPEKTVLLANYPNPFNPETWIPYQLSEAAEVTVTIHSSDGKLVRTLELGQMPAGAYSDKERAAYWDGRNAQGEPVASGVYFYTLTAGDFSATRKMVIRK
;
A
#
# COMPACT_ATOMS: atom_id res chain seq x y z
N MET A 1 -46.84 -64.86 1.77
CA MET A 1 -46.23 -65.51 2.95
C MET A 1 -45.72 -64.40 3.86
N ASN A 2 -46.35 -64.26 5.04
CA ASN A 2 -46.03 -63.45 6.24
C ASN A 2 -45.64 -61.96 6.08
N GLN A 3 -46.49 -60.98 6.44
CA GLN A 3 -46.99 -60.54 7.77
C GLN A 3 -46.15 -59.40 8.40
N ARG A 4 -46.89 -58.36 8.83
CA ARG A 4 -46.62 -57.25 9.78
C ARG A 4 -46.19 -55.90 9.14
N ARG A 5 -47.03 -54.87 9.10
CA ARG A 5 -47.74 -54.04 10.13
C ARG A 5 -46.85 -52.96 10.79
N PHE A 6 -47.37 -51.73 10.65
CA PHE A 6 -47.36 -50.59 11.58
C PHE A 6 -46.21 -49.55 11.60
N PHE A 7 -46.61 -48.34 11.19
CA PHE A 7 -46.40 -47.03 11.82
C PHE A 7 -45.87 -47.06 13.27
N ILE A 8 -44.83 -46.27 13.56
CA ILE A 8 -44.81 -45.19 14.57
C ILE A 8 -43.50 -44.39 14.44
N MET A 9 -43.68 -43.09 14.28
CA MET A 9 -42.70 -42.02 14.30
C MET A 9 -42.23 -41.76 15.75
N LYS A 10 -40.94 -41.49 16.00
CA LYS A 10 -40.52 -40.55 17.06
C LYS A 10 -39.06 -40.08 16.94
N ARG A 11 -38.95 -38.74 16.95
CA ARG A 11 -37.93 -37.87 17.57
C ARG A 11 -36.62 -37.57 16.82
N GLY A 12 -36.48 -36.28 16.48
CA GLY A 12 -35.28 -35.51 16.82
C GLY A 12 -34.86 -34.45 15.80
N MET A 13 -35.13 -33.17 16.12
CA MET A 13 -34.44 -31.93 15.64
C MET A 13 -34.30 -31.75 14.11
N VAL A 14 -35.12 -30.93 13.44
CA VAL A 14 -35.06 -29.46 13.40
C VAL A 14 -33.64 -28.90 13.54
N LEU A 15 -33.00 -28.54 12.42
CA LEU A 15 -32.68 -27.15 12.13
C LEU A 15 -32.44 -26.95 10.63
N THR A 16 -33.43 -26.32 9.99
CA THR A 16 -33.25 -25.38 8.89
C THR A 16 -32.08 -24.44 9.15
N LEU A 17 -30.99 -24.50 8.37
CA LEU A 17 -30.23 -23.35 7.82
C LEU A 17 -28.95 -23.83 7.10
N THR A 18 -29.09 -24.45 5.93
CA THR A 18 -27.93 -24.77 5.07
C THR A 18 -28.09 -24.14 3.70
N LEU A 19 -28.45 -22.85 3.67
CA LEU A 19 -28.54 -22.08 2.43
C LEU A 19 -28.29 -20.58 2.63
N VAL A 20 -27.30 -20.20 3.46
CA VAL A 20 -26.70 -18.84 3.46
C VAL A 20 -25.16 -18.88 3.62
N LEU A 21 -24.55 -20.05 3.83
CA LEU A 21 -23.11 -20.18 4.04
C LEU A 21 -22.33 -20.43 2.73
N MET A 22 -22.60 -19.64 1.68
CA MET A 22 -21.74 -19.57 0.47
C MET A 22 -21.60 -18.15 -0.09
N ALA A 23 -21.92 -17.12 0.71
CA ALA A 23 -21.79 -15.72 0.30
C ALA A 23 -21.21 -14.85 1.43
N ALA A 24 -20.12 -15.29 2.08
CA ALA A 24 -19.38 -14.44 3.02
C ALA A 24 -17.99 -15.01 3.38
N MET A 25 -17.21 -15.51 2.41
CA MET A 25 -15.76 -15.70 2.59
C MET A 25 -15.03 -15.47 1.26
N ALA A 26 -15.23 -14.28 0.70
CA ALA A 26 -14.17 -13.61 -0.02
C ALA A 26 -13.81 -12.39 0.84
N VAL A 27 -13.14 -12.62 1.97
CA VAL A 27 -12.28 -11.58 2.53
C VAL A 27 -11.16 -11.45 1.51
N THR A 28 -11.37 -10.59 0.51
CA THR A 28 -10.29 -10.12 -0.34
C THR A 28 -9.30 -9.48 0.62
N THR A 29 -8.22 -10.18 0.94
CA THR A 29 -7.05 -9.55 1.54
C THR A 29 -6.53 -8.55 0.52
N ALA A 30 -7.01 -7.32 0.61
CA ALA A 30 -6.55 -6.20 -0.19
C ALA A 30 -5.04 -6.11 -0.01
N ASN A 31 -4.32 -6.20 -1.12
CA ASN A 31 -2.88 -6.38 -1.14
C ASN A 31 -2.22 -4.99 -1.16
N ALA A 32 -1.91 -4.46 0.03
CA ALA A 32 -0.77 -3.62 0.43
C ALA A 32 -0.34 -2.37 -0.32
N GLN A 33 -0.24 -2.47 -1.64
CA GLN A 33 0.42 -1.46 -2.45
C GLN A 33 -0.63 -0.77 -3.29
N GLN A 34 -1.27 0.21 -2.67
CA GLN A 34 -2.17 1.11 -3.36
C GLN A 34 -1.34 2.29 -3.87
N TYR A 35 -1.02 2.24 -5.16
CA TYR A 35 -0.49 3.37 -5.88
C TYR A 35 -1.64 4.31 -6.21
N VAL A 36 -1.55 5.56 -5.73
CA VAL A 36 -2.54 6.60 -6.00
C VAL A 36 -1.93 7.61 -6.94
N HIS A 37 -2.68 8.03 -7.95
CA HIS A 37 -2.26 9.12 -8.83
C HIS A 37 -2.16 10.41 -8.02
N THR A 38 -0.98 11.02 -7.95
CA THR A 38 -0.75 12.22 -7.14
C THR A 38 -0.46 13.45 -7.98
N ASP A 39 0.19 13.27 -9.12
CA ASP A 39 0.67 14.40 -9.91
C ASP A 39 0.89 14.02 -11.37
N THR A 40 1.05 15.02 -12.22
CA THR A 40 1.30 14.86 -13.66
C THR A 40 2.41 15.82 -14.09
N LEU A 41 3.54 15.25 -14.49
CA LEU A 41 4.64 16.01 -15.08
C LEU A 41 4.27 16.37 -16.51
N THR A 42 4.24 17.66 -16.80
CA THR A 42 3.94 18.20 -18.12
C THR A 42 5.16 18.94 -18.65
N GLY A 43 5.39 18.85 -19.96
CA GLY A 43 6.44 19.65 -20.58
C GLY A 43 6.85 19.19 -21.96
N HIS A 44 6.86 17.88 -22.23
CA HIS A 44 7.08 17.43 -23.60
C HIS A 44 5.98 18.01 -24.52
N THR A 45 6.30 18.31 -25.77
CA THR A 45 5.30 18.81 -26.76
C THR A 45 4.85 17.73 -27.74
N SER A 46 5.47 16.54 -27.66
CA SER A 46 5.14 15.33 -28.39
C SER A 46 5.22 14.13 -27.44
N GLY A 47 4.83 12.93 -27.91
CA GLY A 47 4.83 11.73 -27.07
C GLY A 47 6.19 11.46 -26.43
N SER A 48 6.19 10.88 -25.22
CA SER A 48 7.41 10.41 -24.58
C SER A 48 7.85 9.06 -25.18
N GLY A 49 9.14 8.94 -25.48
CA GLY A 49 9.73 7.73 -26.07
C GLY A 49 10.29 6.77 -25.02
N GLY A 50 11.25 7.24 -24.21
CA GLY A 50 11.93 6.46 -23.17
C GLY A 50 11.92 7.16 -21.82
N ILE A 51 11.80 6.39 -20.74
CA ILE A 51 11.86 6.88 -19.36
C ILE A 51 12.75 5.98 -18.52
N ALA A 52 13.53 6.56 -17.61
CA ALA A 52 14.39 5.82 -16.69
C ALA A 52 14.63 6.62 -15.41
N PHE A 53 14.78 5.94 -14.28
CA PHE A 53 15.16 6.57 -13.02
C PHE A 53 16.66 6.47 -12.79
N MET A 54 17.27 7.59 -12.37
CA MET A 54 18.58 7.59 -11.73
C MET A 54 18.48 7.03 -10.32
N ASP A 55 19.59 6.52 -9.78
CA ASP A 55 19.65 5.94 -8.42
C ASP A 55 19.25 6.95 -7.33
N ASN A 56 19.50 8.25 -7.56
CA ASN A 56 19.10 9.34 -6.67
C ASN A 56 17.59 9.68 -6.72
N GLY A 57 16.80 8.96 -7.52
CA GLY A 57 15.35 9.17 -7.68
C GLY A 57 14.95 10.18 -8.75
N THR A 58 15.89 10.84 -9.43
CA THR A 58 15.60 11.73 -10.56
C THR A 58 15.05 10.91 -11.73
N LEU A 59 13.92 11.33 -12.28
CA LEU A 59 13.37 10.72 -13.50
C LEU A 59 13.97 11.41 -14.72
N ILE A 60 14.50 10.64 -15.66
CA ILE A 60 14.88 11.11 -16.99
C ILE A 60 13.83 10.66 -17.99
N SER A 61 13.38 11.58 -18.84
CA SER A 61 12.51 11.27 -19.97
C SER A 61 13.09 11.82 -21.27
N GLY A 62 12.96 11.02 -22.32
CA GLY A 62 13.18 11.44 -23.71
C GLY A 62 11.85 11.58 -24.44
N GLY A 63 11.71 12.66 -25.21
CA GLY A 63 10.52 12.93 -26.00
C GLY A 63 10.77 12.82 -27.50
N TYR A 64 9.68 12.62 -28.23
CA TYR A 64 9.67 12.81 -29.69
C TYR A 64 9.64 14.30 -30.09
N ASP A 65 9.80 15.20 -29.13
CA ASP A 65 9.97 16.64 -29.30
C ASP A 65 11.46 17.04 -29.30
N ASP A 66 12.35 16.08 -29.56
CA ASP A 66 13.80 16.24 -29.59
C ASP A 66 14.42 16.70 -28.25
N THR A 67 13.72 16.46 -27.13
CA THR A 67 14.22 16.84 -25.80
C THR A 67 14.51 15.67 -24.87
N LEU A 68 15.56 15.84 -24.06
CA LEU A 68 15.75 15.13 -22.80
C LEU A 68 15.36 16.05 -21.64
N ARG A 69 14.67 15.49 -20.65
CA ARG A 69 14.25 16.21 -19.45
C ARG A 69 14.60 15.42 -18.21
N ALA A 70 14.99 16.13 -17.16
CA ALA A 70 15.10 15.59 -15.81
C ALA A 70 14.02 16.18 -14.93
N TRP A 71 13.43 15.33 -14.10
CA TRP A 71 12.34 15.69 -13.21
C TRP A 71 12.67 15.32 -11.78
N ASP A 72 12.36 16.23 -10.88
CA ASP A 72 12.21 15.91 -9.47
C ASP A 72 10.80 15.37 -9.26
N VAL A 73 10.69 14.04 -9.16
CA VAL A 73 9.42 13.37 -8.96
C VAL A 73 8.87 13.57 -7.54
N THR A 74 9.64 14.12 -6.60
CA THR A 74 9.16 14.41 -5.23
C THR A 74 8.39 15.73 -5.24
N THR A 75 8.94 16.75 -5.89
CA THR A 75 8.32 18.08 -5.97
C THR A 75 7.44 18.28 -7.21
N GLY A 76 7.46 17.35 -8.17
CA GLY A 76 6.73 17.48 -9.43
C GLY A 76 7.38 18.47 -10.42
N THR A 77 8.59 18.92 -10.15
CA THR A 77 9.23 20.01 -10.91
C THR A 77 10.24 19.49 -11.93
N GLN A 78 10.37 20.20 -13.05
CA GLN A 78 11.43 19.93 -14.03
C GLN A 78 12.76 20.51 -13.53
N ARG A 79 13.80 19.68 -13.39
CA ARG A 79 15.15 20.10 -13.02
C ARG A 79 15.88 20.76 -14.18
N TRP A 80 15.80 20.17 -15.36
CA TRP A 80 16.37 20.72 -16.58
C TRP A 80 15.71 20.13 -17.84
N VAL A 81 15.86 20.83 -18.95
CA VAL A 81 15.51 20.39 -20.31
C VAL A 81 16.70 20.63 -21.23
N LYS A 82 16.92 19.71 -22.17
CA LYS A 82 18.00 19.79 -23.14
C LYS A 82 17.49 19.36 -24.51
N ASP A 83 17.69 20.20 -25.50
CA ASP A 83 17.49 19.86 -26.91
C ASP A 83 18.62 18.94 -27.38
N VAL A 84 18.25 17.82 -27.99
CA VAL A 84 19.17 16.81 -28.52
C VAL A 84 18.99 16.58 -30.03
N ARG A 85 18.19 17.42 -30.70
CA ARG A 85 18.04 17.53 -32.17
C ARG A 85 17.63 16.26 -32.92
N ASP A 86 17.14 15.25 -32.21
CA ASP A 86 16.66 13.98 -32.78
C ASP A 86 15.66 13.34 -31.80
N PRO A 87 14.53 12.76 -32.28
CA PRO A 87 13.53 12.21 -31.38
C PRO A 87 14.10 11.06 -30.53
N VAL A 88 13.95 11.18 -29.22
CA VAL A 88 14.53 10.23 -28.27
C VAL A 88 13.58 9.09 -28.01
N ARG A 89 13.93 7.90 -28.51
CA ARG A 89 13.09 6.69 -28.36
C ARG A 89 13.46 5.83 -27.18
N ALA A 90 14.73 5.80 -26.81
CA ALA A 90 15.26 4.97 -25.73
C ALA A 90 16.20 5.79 -24.85
N VAL A 91 16.13 5.56 -23.54
CA VAL A 91 17.02 6.13 -22.54
C VAL A 91 17.51 4.99 -21.65
N ALA A 92 18.81 4.96 -21.35
CA ALA A 92 19.42 4.04 -20.42
C ALA A 92 20.41 4.77 -19.51
N LEU A 93 20.45 4.35 -18.25
CA LEU A 93 21.27 4.93 -17.20
C LEU A 93 22.12 3.82 -16.58
N PRO A 94 23.44 4.00 -16.41
CA PRO A 94 24.29 3.01 -15.78
C PRO A 94 24.18 3.08 -14.25
N SER A 95 24.23 1.93 -13.59
CA SER A 95 24.14 1.83 -12.11
C SER A 95 25.38 2.30 -11.34
N HIS A 96 26.47 2.61 -12.04
CA HIS A 96 27.76 2.96 -11.43
C HIS A 96 28.17 4.41 -11.71
N ASP A 97 27.37 5.14 -12.49
CA ASP A 97 27.60 6.55 -12.81
C ASP A 97 26.26 7.29 -12.84
N PRO A 98 25.90 8.00 -11.75
CA PRO A 98 24.56 8.57 -11.56
C PRO A 98 24.26 9.73 -12.51
N ASP A 99 25.28 10.28 -13.16
CA ASP A 99 25.14 11.44 -14.04
C ASP A 99 25.19 11.06 -15.52
N PHE A 100 25.56 9.83 -15.87
CA PHE A 100 25.70 9.41 -17.26
C PHE A 100 24.36 8.99 -17.87
N ILE A 101 24.10 9.45 -19.09
CA ILE A 101 22.87 9.17 -19.82
C ILE A 101 23.23 8.70 -21.22
N ALA A 102 22.79 7.50 -21.58
CA ALA A 102 22.80 7.02 -22.96
C ALA A 102 21.38 7.09 -23.54
N TYR A 103 21.26 7.54 -24.77
CA TYR A 103 19.97 7.66 -25.44
C TYR A 103 20.05 7.37 -26.93
N GLY A 104 18.97 6.82 -27.49
CA GLY A 104 18.88 6.41 -28.89
C GLY A 104 18.06 7.40 -29.71
N GLY A 105 18.66 7.89 -30.79
CA GLY A 105 18.02 8.75 -31.79
C GLY A 105 17.18 7.98 -32.81
N SER A 106 16.09 8.57 -33.26
CA SER A 106 15.15 7.91 -34.17
C SER A 106 15.51 8.08 -35.65
N ASN A 107 16.03 9.24 -36.04
CA ASN A 107 16.20 9.61 -37.44
C ASN A 107 17.54 9.15 -38.03
N ASN A 108 18.64 9.30 -37.28
CA ASN A 108 19.95 8.89 -37.76
C ASN A 108 20.47 7.60 -37.11
N PHE A 109 19.64 6.95 -36.27
CA PHE A 109 19.88 5.63 -35.68
C PHE A 109 21.04 5.56 -34.69
N ASN A 110 21.57 6.72 -34.32
CA ASN A 110 22.77 6.79 -33.53
C ASN A 110 22.47 6.72 -32.04
N ILE A 111 23.44 6.17 -31.31
CA ILE A 111 23.42 6.13 -29.85
C ILE A 111 24.29 7.27 -29.35
N ARG A 112 23.75 8.04 -28.43
CA ARG A 112 24.32 9.29 -27.95
C ARG A 112 24.50 9.24 -26.46
N MET A 113 25.47 9.99 -25.96
CA MET A 113 25.78 10.02 -24.54
C MET A 113 26.08 11.41 -24.04
N ARG A 114 25.75 11.64 -22.77
CA ARG A 114 25.96 12.91 -22.09
C ARG A 114 26.02 12.72 -20.59
N TYR A 115 26.50 13.75 -19.89
CA TYR A 115 26.28 13.90 -18.45
C TYR A 115 25.05 14.77 -18.16
N SER A 116 24.45 14.54 -16.99
CA SER A 116 23.34 15.31 -16.43
C SER A 116 23.80 16.70 -15.94
N SER A 117 25.03 16.77 -15.44
CA SER A 117 25.63 17.91 -14.72
C SER A 117 26.29 18.94 -15.64
N ASP A 118 26.61 18.56 -16.89
CA ASP A 118 27.31 19.43 -17.83
C ASP A 118 26.57 19.56 -19.17
N SER A 119 26.88 20.63 -19.91
CA SER A 119 26.36 20.87 -21.27
C SER A 119 27.00 19.97 -22.33
N ASP A 120 28.03 19.21 -21.98
CA ASP A 120 28.90 18.60 -22.97
C ASP A 120 28.42 17.24 -23.48
N TRP A 121 28.34 17.21 -24.81
CA TRP A 121 28.27 16.04 -25.67
C TRP A 121 29.50 15.14 -25.46
N ARG A 122 29.28 13.84 -25.24
CA ARG A 122 30.35 12.86 -25.00
C ARG A 122 30.62 11.91 -26.16
N GLY A 123 29.93 12.11 -27.28
CA GLY A 123 30.14 11.32 -28.47
C GLY A 123 28.89 10.55 -28.91
N GLU A 124 29.06 9.93 -30.07
CA GLU A 124 28.03 9.24 -30.81
C GLU A 124 28.58 7.94 -31.37
N VAL A 125 27.73 6.92 -31.35
CA VAL A 125 28.01 5.63 -31.96
C VAL A 125 27.12 5.40 -33.15
N GLU A 126 27.77 5.13 -34.27
CA GLU A 126 27.12 4.64 -35.47
C GLU A 126 27.25 3.12 -35.55
N GLY A 127 26.29 2.48 -36.21
CA GLY A 127 26.43 1.08 -36.61
C GLY A 127 25.12 0.36 -36.82
N HIS A 128 24.05 0.76 -36.13
CA HIS A 128 22.72 0.28 -36.49
C HIS A 128 22.29 0.88 -37.83
N THR A 129 21.63 0.09 -38.67
CA THR A 129 21.20 0.55 -40.01
C THR A 129 19.75 1.02 -40.02
N LYS A 130 19.08 0.96 -38.86
CA LYS A 130 17.70 1.41 -38.62
C LYS A 130 17.55 1.83 -37.16
N THR A 131 16.43 2.46 -36.84
CA THR A 131 16.10 3.04 -35.53
C THR A 131 16.47 2.14 -34.35
N VAL A 132 17.16 2.74 -33.38
CA VAL A 132 17.43 2.14 -32.07
C VAL A 132 16.18 2.30 -31.20
N ILE A 133 15.70 1.18 -30.66
CA ILE A 133 14.39 1.11 -29.99
C ILE A 133 14.53 0.91 -28.50
N SER A 134 15.60 0.23 -28.08
CA SER A 134 15.82 -0.10 -26.69
C SER A 134 17.30 -0.06 -26.38
N LEU A 135 17.62 0.44 -25.19
CA LEU A 135 18.95 0.53 -24.62
C LEU A 135 18.92 -0.05 -23.21
N ALA A 136 19.95 -0.79 -22.82
CA ALA A 136 20.08 -1.30 -21.45
C ALA A 136 21.55 -1.46 -21.07
N PHE A 137 21.95 -0.89 -19.93
CA PHE A 137 23.27 -1.13 -19.35
C PHE A 137 23.33 -2.49 -18.67
N LYS A 138 24.48 -3.14 -18.78
CA LYS A 138 24.83 -4.29 -17.96
C LYS A 138 25.04 -3.81 -16.52
N PRO A 139 24.47 -4.49 -15.50
CA PRO A 139 24.69 -4.12 -14.11
C PRO A 139 26.18 -4.03 -13.76
N ASN A 140 26.55 -2.94 -13.06
CA ASN A 140 27.90 -2.66 -12.56
C ASN A 140 28.98 -2.74 -13.65
N SER A 141 28.68 -2.27 -14.86
CA SER A 141 29.58 -2.37 -16.01
C SER A 141 29.32 -1.27 -17.02
N TYR A 142 30.36 -0.87 -17.75
CA TYR A 142 30.28 0.04 -18.89
C TYR A 142 29.78 -0.62 -20.19
N LEU A 143 29.19 -1.81 -20.12
CA LEU A 143 28.61 -2.44 -21.32
C LEU A 143 27.17 -1.97 -21.54
N LEU A 144 26.90 -1.42 -22.72
CA LEU A 144 25.58 -1.02 -23.18
C LEU A 144 25.09 -2.00 -24.26
N ALA A 145 23.87 -2.50 -24.11
CA ALA A 145 23.18 -3.24 -25.18
C ALA A 145 22.18 -2.32 -25.89
N SER A 146 22.09 -2.44 -27.21
CA SER A 146 21.09 -1.75 -28.02
C SER A 146 20.32 -2.73 -28.90
N GLY A 147 18.98 -2.62 -28.91
CA GLY A 147 18.09 -3.33 -29.82
C GLY A 147 17.55 -2.40 -30.90
N SER A 148 17.53 -2.86 -32.15
CA SER A 148 17.16 -2.04 -33.31
C SER A 148 16.12 -2.70 -34.24
N ALA A 149 15.47 -1.86 -35.04
CA ALA A 149 14.68 -2.24 -36.20
C ALA A 149 15.46 -2.96 -37.30
N ASP A 150 16.80 -2.99 -37.23
CA ASP A 150 17.66 -3.76 -38.14
C ASP A 150 17.77 -5.26 -37.78
N ASN A 151 16.96 -5.71 -36.82
CA ASN A 151 16.88 -7.08 -36.32
C ASN A 151 18.10 -7.53 -35.51
N THR A 152 19.03 -6.62 -35.21
CA THR A 152 20.25 -6.94 -34.44
C THR A 152 20.20 -6.37 -33.04
N ILE A 153 21.00 -6.99 -32.18
CA ILE A 153 21.42 -6.39 -30.91
C ILE A 153 22.89 -6.07 -31.04
N ARG A 154 23.32 -4.90 -30.58
CA ARG A 154 24.74 -4.56 -30.49
C ARG A 154 25.14 -4.35 -29.04
N ILE A 155 26.35 -4.77 -28.71
CA ILE A 155 26.99 -4.53 -27.42
C ILE A 155 28.10 -3.53 -27.64
N TRP A 156 28.12 -2.50 -26.81
CA TRP A 156 29.06 -1.40 -26.83
C TRP A 156 29.77 -1.32 -25.50
N ASP A 157 31.03 -0.96 -25.54
CA ASP A 157 31.84 -0.64 -24.38
C ASP A 157 31.99 0.88 -24.32
N VAL A 158 31.58 1.45 -23.19
CA VAL A 158 31.55 2.89 -22.94
C VAL A 158 32.48 3.30 -21.79
N GLU A 159 33.43 2.44 -21.42
CA GLU A 159 34.41 2.72 -20.36
C GLU A 159 35.23 3.97 -20.69
N ASP A 160 35.69 4.06 -21.93
CA ASP A 160 36.23 5.30 -22.50
C ASP A 160 35.05 6.20 -22.92
N ARG A 161 34.71 7.13 -22.02
CA ARG A 161 33.52 7.99 -22.07
C ARG A 161 33.47 8.89 -23.30
N ASP A 162 34.59 9.08 -23.98
CA ASP A 162 34.71 9.90 -25.20
C ASP A 162 34.94 9.02 -26.45
N ASN A 163 35.17 7.70 -26.29
CA ASN A 163 35.44 6.78 -27.40
C ASN A 163 34.70 5.44 -27.25
N LEU A 164 33.54 5.40 -27.88
CA LEU A 164 32.64 4.27 -27.87
C LEU A 164 33.14 3.13 -28.76
N ARG A 165 33.26 1.93 -28.17
CA ARG A 165 33.72 0.76 -28.92
C ARG A 165 32.60 -0.24 -29.15
N HIS A 166 32.37 -0.59 -30.42
CA HIS A 166 31.58 -1.76 -30.78
C HIS A 166 32.29 -3.03 -30.30
N VAL A 167 31.65 -3.79 -29.43
CA VAL A 167 32.18 -5.06 -28.90
C VAL A 167 31.68 -6.22 -29.73
N ARG A 168 30.37 -6.26 -30.01
CA ARG A 168 29.73 -7.41 -30.63
C ARG A 168 28.38 -7.08 -31.27
N THR A 169 28.04 -7.81 -32.32
CA THR A 169 26.68 -7.85 -32.88
C THR A 169 26.08 -9.23 -32.67
N LEU A 170 24.91 -9.30 -32.03
CA LEU A 170 24.13 -10.52 -31.87
C LEU A 170 23.11 -10.61 -33.01
N ARG A 171 23.20 -11.70 -33.77
CA ARG A 171 22.34 -11.98 -34.93
C ARG A 171 21.53 -13.24 -34.65
N GLY A 172 20.27 -13.23 -35.04
CA GLY A 172 19.37 -14.39 -34.90
C GLY A 172 17.89 -14.04 -34.78
N ASN A 173 17.54 -12.81 -34.39
CA ASN A 173 16.17 -12.32 -34.50
C ASN A 173 15.79 -12.19 -35.98
N THR A 174 14.57 -12.61 -36.33
CA THR A 174 14.10 -12.57 -37.73
C THR A 174 13.33 -11.30 -38.06
N GLN A 175 12.96 -10.52 -37.04
CA GLN A 175 12.36 -9.20 -37.16
C GLN A 175 12.97 -8.26 -36.11
N GLN A 176 12.51 -7.01 -36.13
CA GLN A 176 12.93 -5.93 -35.26
C GLN A 176 13.03 -6.36 -33.80
N VAL A 177 14.11 -5.92 -33.14
CA VAL A 177 14.30 -6.07 -31.71
C VAL A 177 13.64 -4.89 -31.01
N SER A 178 12.57 -5.17 -30.28
CA SER A 178 11.73 -4.15 -29.64
C SER A 178 12.21 -3.80 -28.23
N SER A 179 12.89 -4.71 -27.55
CA SER A 179 13.39 -4.51 -26.19
C SER A 179 14.58 -5.41 -25.89
N VAL A 180 15.54 -4.90 -25.11
CA VAL A 180 16.66 -5.66 -24.55
C VAL A 180 16.74 -5.44 -23.04
N ALA A 181 17.10 -6.47 -22.29
CA ALA A 181 17.25 -6.38 -20.84
C ALA A 181 18.32 -7.34 -20.32
N TRP A 182 19.26 -6.83 -19.52
CA TRP A 182 20.27 -7.64 -18.84
C TRP A 182 19.68 -8.32 -17.60
N SER A 183 20.10 -9.56 -17.34
CA SER A 183 19.87 -10.19 -16.05
C SER A 183 20.59 -9.41 -14.93
N PRO A 184 20.10 -9.43 -13.68
CA PRO A 184 20.70 -8.68 -12.57
C PRO A 184 22.17 -9.06 -12.28
N ASP A 185 22.55 -10.31 -12.56
CA ASP A 185 23.93 -10.78 -12.46
C ASP A 185 24.81 -10.41 -13.67
N GLY A 186 24.21 -9.80 -14.70
CA GLY A 186 24.85 -9.39 -15.95
C GLY A 186 25.31 -10.55 -16.85
N ARG A 187 24.96 -11.80 -16.56
CA ARG A 187 25.44 -12.97 -17.31
C ARG A 187 24.61 -13.29 -18.55
N THR A 188 23.34 -12.87 -18.57
CA THR A 188 22.40 -13.14 -19.66
C THR A 188 21.82 -11.85 -20.17
N LEU A 189 21.75 -11.71 -21.50
CA LEU A 189 20.98 -10.67 -22.15
C LEU A 189 19.70 -11.30 -22.70
N ALA A 190 18.53 -10.71 -22.41
CA ALA A 190 17.26 -11.08 -23.00
C ALA A 190 16.88 -10.09 -24.09
N SER A 191 16.18 -10.55 -25.13
CA SER A 191 15.62 -9.69 -26.16
C SER A 191 14.21 -10.07 -26.55
N ALA A 192 13.34 -9.09 -26.74
CA ALA A 192 12.03 -9.22 -27.36
C ALA A 192 12.10 -8.88 -28.85
N SER A 193 11.36 -9.59 -29.68
CA SER A 193 11.26 -9.32 -31.11
C SER A 193 9.82 -9.29 -31.62
N LEU A 194 9.61 -8.52 -32.69
CA LEU A 194 8.36 -8.55 -33.46
C LEU A 194 8.11 -9.90 -34.14
N ASP A 195 9.09 -10.82 -34.17
CA ASP A 195 8.87 -12.19 -34.64
C ASP A 195 8.07 -13.08 -33.66
N GLY A 196 7.62 -12.50 -32.54
CA GLY A 196 6.83 -13.19 -31.53
C GLY A 196 7.65 -14.00 -30.52
N THR A 197 8.99 -13.89 -30.57
CA THR A 197 9.88 -14.63 -29.68
C THR A 197 10.60 -13.74 -28.66
N VAL A 198 10.95 -14.35 -27.53
CA VAL A 198 11.96 -13.83 -26.62
C VAL A 198 13.20 -14.71 -26.72
N ARG A 199 14.39 -14.12 -26.72
CA ARG A 199 15.66 -14.83 -26.86
C ARG A 199 16.60 -14.53 -25.72
N LEU A 200 17.34 -15.55 -25.28
CA LEU A 200 18.40 -15.42 -24.27
C LEU A 200 19.76 -15.59 -24.94
N TRP A 201 20.68 -14.70 -24.58
CA TRP A 201 21.98 -14.58 -25.20
C TRP A 201 23.05 -14.63 -24.13
N ASN A 202 24.14 -15.34 -24.43
CA ASN A 202 25.38 -15.15 -23.71
C ASN A 202 26.11 -13.95 -24.36
N PRO A 203 26.28 -12.84 -23.64
CA PRO A 203 26.83 -11.59 -24.19
C PRO A 203 28.32 -11.71 -24.53
N ASN A 204 29.07 -12.58 -23.85
CA ASN A 204 30.52 -12.71 -24.01
C ASN A 204 30.89 -13.35 -25.34
N ASN A 205 30.17 -14.42 -25.73
CA ASN A 205 30.42 -15.14 -26.98
C ASN A 205 29.38 -14.86 -28.08
N GLY A 206 28.26 -14.23 -27.72
CA GLY A 206 27.18 -13.87 -28.63
C GLY A 206 26.22 -15.00 -29.01
N ILE A 207 26.30 -16.14 -28.33
CA ILE A 207 25.48 -17.32 -28.63
C ILE A 207 24.06 -17.08 -28.12
N ASN A 208 23.07 -17.27 -29.00
CA ASN A 208 21.68 -17.46 -28.59
C ASN A 208 21.50 -18.89 -28.07
N PHE A 209 21.37 -19.05 -26.75
CA PHE A 209 21.26 -20.37 -26.14
C PHE A 209 19.81 -20.80 -25.88
N ALA A 210 18.84 -19.87 -25.95
CA ALA A 210 17.42 -20.20 -25.81
C ALA A 210 16.51 -19.29 -26.64
N VAL A 211 15.42 -19.87 -27.16
CA VAL A 211 14.32 -19.17 -27.82
C VAL A 211 13.03 -19.53 -27.10
N LEU A 212 12.45 -18.56 -26.39
CA LEU A 212 11.22 -18.70 -25.64
C LEU A 212 10.05 -18.44 -26.59
N ARG A 213 9.28 -19.49 -26.87
CA ARG A 213 8.11 -19.44 -27.75
C ARG A 213 6.83 -19.54 -26.93
N GLY A 214 5.81 -18.81 -27.35
CA GLY A 214 4.48 -18.92 -26.76
C GLY A 214 3.58 -17.71 -27.01
N HIS A 215 4.14 -16.52 -27.14
CA HIS A 215 3.36 -15.37 -27.60
C HIS A 215 2.81 -15.65 -29.01
N THR A 216 1.57 -15.23 -29.26
CA THR A 216 0.88 -15.47 -30.54
C THR A 216 0.96 -14.29 -31.49
N ALA A 217 1.69 -13.24 -31.10
CA ALA A 217 1.90 -12.02 -31.85
C ALA A 217 3.22 -11.36 -31.40
N GLU A 218 3.54 -10.21 -31.97
CA GLU A 218 4.75 -9.43 -31.73
C GLU A 218 5.02 -9.22 -30.24
N VAL A 219 6.27 -9.40 -29.79
CA VAL A 219 6.68 -9.10 -28.40
C VAL A 219 7.29 -7.70 -28.39
N TYR A 220 6.87 -6.86 -27.45
CA TYR A 220 7.30 -5.45 -27.38
C TYR A 220 8.28 -5.16 -26.25
N CYS A 221 8.21 -5.90 -25.14
CA CYS A 221 9.03 -5.63 -23.97
C CYS A 221 9.48 -6.91 -23.27
N VAL A 222 10.65 -6.83 -22.64
CA VAL A 222 11.18 -7.81 -21.69
C VAL A 222 11.71 -7.11 -20.44
N ALA A 223 11.54 -7.73 -19.28
CA ALA A 223 12.09 -7.22 -18.01
C ALA A 223 12.46 -8.39 -17.09
N TRP A 224 13.59 -8.28 -16.40
CA TRP A 224 14.02 -9.25 -15.38
C TRP A 224 13.50 -8.88 -14.00
N SER A 225 13.13 -9.88 -13.20
CA SER A 225 12.95 -9.68 -11.76
C SER A 225 14.29 -9.31 -11.10
N PRO A 226 14.30 -8.54 -10.00
CA PRO A 226 15.53 -8.11 -9.33
C PRO A 226 16.41 -9.27 -8.82
N ASP A 227 15.79 -10.43 -8.51
CA ASP A 227 16.48 -11.65 -8.11
C ASP A 227 16.93 -12.53 -9.29
N GLY A 228 16.60 -12.14 -10.53
CA GLY A 228 16.95 -12.85 -11.76
C GLY A 228 16.17 -14.14 -12.01
N ARG A 229 15.22 -14.52 -11.15
CA ARG A 229 14.51 -15.81 -11.22
C ARG A 229 13.34 -15.83 -12.21
N ILE A 230 12.83 -14.66 -12.58
CA ILE A 230 11.69 -14.50 -13.48
C ILE A 230 12.07 -13.52 -14.58
N LEU A 231 11.90 -13.95 -15.84
CA LEU A 231 11.87 -13.04 -16.98
C LEU A 231 10.41 -12.80 -17.35
N ALA A 232 10.00 -11.55 -17.52
CA ALA A 232 8.67 -11.18 -17.99
C ALA A 232 8.74 -10.67 -19.43
N SER A 233 7.70 -10.94 -20.23
CA SER A 233 7.55 -10.36 -21.57
C SER A 233 6.12 -9.92 -21.85
N GLY A 234 5.96 -8.80 -22.57
CA GLY A 234 4.66 -8.24 -22.96
C GLY A 234 4.52 -8.18 -24.48
N SER A 235 3.30 -8.45 -24.97
CA SER A 235 3.06 -8.66 -26.40
C SER A 235 1.80 -7.97 -26.92
N ARG A 236 1.74 -7.81 -28.24
CA ARG A 236 0.54 -7.47 -29.01
C ARG A 236 -0.63 -8.45 -28.80
N ASP A 237 -0.34 -9.68 -28.36
CA ASP A 237 -1.36 -10.67 -28.00
C ASP A 237 -2.12 -10.34 -26.70
N LYS A 238 -1.84 -9.17 -26.10
CA LYS A 238 -2.49 -8.61 -24.91
C LYS A 238 -2.17 -9.38 -23.62
N THR A 239 -1.17 -10.24 -23.66
CA THR A 239 -0.72 -11.00 -22.50
C THR A 239 0.64 -10.54 -22.01
N VAL A 240 0.86 -10.78 -20.72
CA VAL A 240 2.21 -10.81 -20.14
C VAL A 240 2.56 -12.27 -19.89
N ARG A 241 3.73 -12.72 -20.30
CA ARG A 241 4.23 -14.06 -19.98
C ARG A 241 5.38 -13.97 -18.99
N LEU A 242 5.37 -14.86 -18.01
CA LEU A 242 6.46 -15.04 -17.06
C LEU A 242 7.19 -16.33 -17.41
N TRP A 243 8.51 -16.28 -17.47
CA TRP A 243 9.38 -17.35 -17.89
C TRP A 243 10.35 -17.70 -16.77
N ASN A 244 10.66 -18.99 -16.68
CA ASN A 244 11.81 -19.45 -15.94
C ASN A 244 13.03 -19.39 -16.88
N PRO A 245 14.04 -18.57 -16.57
CA PRO A 245 15.22 -18.38 -17.42
C PRO A 245 16.16 -19.58 -17.41
N ASP A 246 16.13 -20.43 -16.39
CA ASP A 246 17.01 -21.61 -16.26
C ASP A 246 16.45 -22.81 -17.04
N THR A 247 15.13 -23.03 -16.94
CA THR A 247 14.45 -24.13 -17.62
C THR A 247 13.88 -23.75 -18.99
N HIS A 248 13.92 -22.47 -19.34
CA HIS A 248 13.35 -21.89 -20.56
C HIS A 248 11.84 -22.14 -20.74
N SER A 249 11.12 -22.46 -19.65
CA SER A 249 9.70 -22.78 -19.69
C SER A 249 8.82 -21.60 -19.29
N THR A 250 7.60 -21.51 -19.83
CA THR A 250 6.60 -20.57 -19.34
C THR A 250 6.17 -20.94 -17.91
N LEU A 251 6.36 -20.02 -16.97
CA LEU A 251 5.84 -20.12 -15.61
C LEU A 251 4.34 -19.78 -15.60
N ARG A 252 3.96 -18.64 -16.19
CA ARG A 252 2.59 -18.12 -16.15
C ARG A 252 2.26 -17.30 -17.40
N VAL A 253 0.97 -17.20 -17.70
CA VAL A 253 0.41 -16.27 -18.69
C VAL A 253 -0.60 -15.38 -17.98
N LEU A 254 -0.28 -14.10 -17.83
CA LEU A 254 -1.13 -13.11 -17.18
C LEU A 254 -2.06 -12.50 -18.22
N ARG A 255 -3.36 -12.58 -17.95
CA ARG A 255 -4.43 -12.10 -18.83
C ARG A 255 -5.22 -11.01 -18.13
N GLY A 256 -5.64 -10.01 -18.90
CA GLY A 256 -6.52 -8.94 -18.40
C GLY A 256 -6.43 -7.66 -19.24
N HIS A 257 -5.29 -7.39 -19.87
CA HIS A 257 -5.20 -6.28 -20.80
C HIS A 257 -6.10 -6.49 -22.02
N THR A 258 -6.70 -5.40 -22.50
CA THR A 258 -7.54 -5.38 -23.71
C THR A 258 -6.80 -4.81 -24.92
N GLY A 259 -5.62 -4.21 -24.70
CA GLY A 259 -4.68 -3.74 -25.71
C GLY A 259 -3.30 -4.40 -25.62
N SER A 260 -2.42 -4.08 -26.58
CA SER A 260 -1.03 -4.56 -26.63
C SER A 260 -0.23 -4.14 -25.40
N VAL A 261 0.57 -5.02 -24.82
CA VAL A 261 1.45 -4.67 -23.69
C VAL A 261 2.78 -4.14 -24.23
N PHE A 262 3.11 -2.88 -23.91
CA PHE A 262 4.28 -2.18 -24.47
C PHE A 262 5.46 -2.08 -23.51
N THR A 263 5.21 -2.01 -22.20
CA THR A 263 6.28 -1.91 -21.21
C THR A 263 5.99 -2.74 -19.97
N LEU A 264 7.06 -3.15 -19.31
CA LEU A 264 7.06 -3.92 -18.07
C LEU A 264 8.11 -3.34 -17.12
N ALA A 265 7.77 -3.26 -15.84
CA ALA A 265 8.72 -2.87 -14.81
C ALA A 265 8.48 -3.73 -13.56
N PHE A 266 9.54 -4.35 -13.06
CA PHE A 266 9.50 -4.96 -11.73
C PHE A 266 9.70 -3.89 -10.67
N HIS A 267 8.91 -3.95 -9.61
CA HIS A 267 9.19 -3.21 -8.40
C HIS A 267 10.54 -3.68 -7.81
N PRO A 268 11.36 -2.80 -7.19
CA PRO A 268 12.69 -3.15 -6.68
C PRO A 268 12.73 -4.33 -5.70
N ASN A 269 11.65 -4.55 -4.93
CA ASN A 269 11.52 -5.70 -4.03
C ASN A 269 11.13 -7.03 -4.73
N GLY A 270 10.87 -7.03 -6.03
CA GLY A 270 10.48 -8.20 -6.83
C GLY A 270 9.06 -8.75 -6.59
N GLN A 271 8.26 -8.14 -5.73
CA GLN A 271 6.93 -8.65 -5.34
C GLN A 271 5.78 -8.11 -6.21
N THR A 272 6.06 -7.12 -7.05
CA THR A 272 5.10 -6.51 -7.96
C THR A 272 5.70 -6.35 -9.34
N LEU A 273 4.94 -6.73 -10.36
CA LEU A 273 5.22 -6.42 -11.76
C LEU A 273 4.16 -5.43 -12.25
N ALA A 274 4.58 -4.31 -12.80
CA ALA A 274 3.70 -3.38 -13.51
C ALA A 274 3.75 -3.66 -15.02
N SER A 275 2.59 -3.59 -15.69
CA SER A 275 2.49 -3.66 -17.13
C SER A 275 1.72 -2.47 -17.70
N GLY A 276 2.36 -1.74 -18.61
CA GLY A 276 1.77 -0.65 -19.38
C GLY A 276 1.34 -1.15 -20.75
N ALA A 277 0.09 -0.87 -21.13
CA ALA A 277 -0.50 -1.36 -22.38
C ALA A 277 -1.13 -0.24 -23.21
N ASN A 278 -1.60 -0.61 -24.41
CA ASN A 278 -2.47 0.21 -25.25
C ASN A 278 -3.96 0.12 -24.87
N ASP A 279 -4.24 -0.36 -23.66
CA ASP A 279 -5.48 -0.01 -23.01
C ASP A 279 -5.19 1.15 -22.05
N PRO A 280 -6.19 1.95 -21.66
CA PRO A 280 -5.99 3.06 -20.73
C PRO A 280 -5.72 2.58 -19.30
N THR A 281 -5.03 1.43 -19.13
CA THR A 281 -4.70 0.85 -17.84
C THR A 281 -3.21 0.49 -17.69
N ILE A 282 -2.72 0.70 -16.47
CA ILE A 282 -1.54 0.01 -15.94
C ILE A 282 -2.05 -1.08 -15.01
N ARG A 283 -1.55 -2.30 -15.16
CA ARG A 283 -1.92 -3.42 -14.28
C ARG A 283 -0.75 -3.83 -13.41
N LEU A 284 -1.04 -4.07 -12.13
CA LEU A 284 -0.08 -4.58 -11.16
C LEU A 284 -0.36 -6.06 -10.90
N TRP A 285 0.69 -6.86 -10.88
CA TRP A 285 0.62 -8.32 -10.73
C TRP A 285 1.56 -8.79 -9.63
N ASN A 286 1.19 -9.85 -8.94
CA ASN A 286 2.12 -10.65 -8.17
C ASN A 286 2.83 -11.63 -9.12
N PRO A 287 4.15 -11.52 -9.34
CA PRO A 287 4.85 -12.35 -10.32
C PRO A 287 4.99 -13.82 -9.88
N ASN A 288 4.97 -14.11 -8.57
CA ASN A 288 5.10 -15.47 -8.06
C ASN A 288 3.79 -16.27 -8.19
N THR A 289 2.66 -15.62 -7.94
CA THR A 289 1.35 -16.28 -8.00
C THR A 289 0.65 -16.08 -9.35
N GLY A 290 0.98 -15.00 -10.07
CA GLY A 290 0.27 -14.52 -11.25
C GLY A 290 -1.03 -13.76 -10.92
N ALA A 291 -1.31 -13.51 -9.63
CA ALA A 291 -2.52 -12.81 -9.21
C ALA A 291 -2.48 -11.33 -9.63
N HIS A 292 -3.61 -10.83 -10.11
CA HIS A 292 -3.83 -9.40 -10.31
C HIS A 292 -3.91 -8.69 -8.94
N LYS A 293 -3.17 -7.59 -8.77
CA LYS A 293 -3.12 -6.80 -7.53
C LYS A 293 -3.98 -5.54 -7.63
N ALA A 294 -3.83 -4.78 -8.71
CA ALA A 294 -4.52 -3.51 -8.90
C ALA A 294 -4.52 -3.09 -10.38
N THR A 295 -5.44 -2.18 -10.71
CA THR A 295 -5.49 -1.51 -12.01
C THR A 295 -5.48 0.00 -11.78
N LEU A 296 -4.54 0.69 -12.42
CA LEU A 296 -4.42 2.14 -12.38
C LEU A 296 -4.83 2.71 -13.74
N ARG A 297 -5.41 3.92 -13.76
CA ARG A 297 -5.59 4.66 -15.01
C ARG A 297 -4.24 5.20 -15.46
N GLY A 298 -3.77 4.81 -16.62
CA GLY A 298 -2.44 5.14 -17.18
C GLY A 298 -2.15 4.15 -18.32
N SER A 299 -1.11 4.32 -19.11
CA SER A 299 -0.89 3.45 -20.28
C SER A 299 0.53 3.58 -20.85
N PHE A 300 0.88 2.71 -21.79
CA PHE A 300 2.08 2.80 -22.60
C PHE A 300 3.43 2.58 -21.88
N LEU A 301 4.04 3.60 -21.25
CA LEU A 301 5.33 3.47 -20.54
C LEU A 301 5.13 3.32 -19.03
N VAL A 302 5.89 2.45 -18.38
CA VAL A 302 5.92 2.32 -16.91
C VAL A 302 7.35 2.16 -16.39
N ALA A 303 7.63 2.75 -15.22
CA ALA A 303 8.87 2.51 -14.47
C ALA A 303 8.64 2.74 -12.97
N PHE A 304 9.36 2.00 -12.12
CA PHE A 304 9.38 2.25 -10.68
C PHE A 304 10.60 3.09 -10.32
N SER A 305 10.46 4.00 -9.35
CA SER A 305 11.59 4.64 -8.70
C SER A 305 12.47 3.60 -8.00
N PRO A 306 13.77 3.88 -7.76
CA PRO A 306 14.69 2.90 -7.16
C PRO A 306 14.26 2.41 -5.76
N ASN A 307 13.56 3.26 -5.00
CA ASN A 307 12.99 2.92 -3.71
C ASN A 307 11.58 2.27 -3.81
N GLY A 308 11.01 2.20 -5.00
CA GLY A 308 9.68 1.64 -5.27
C GLY A 308 8.50 2.50 -4.84
N GLN A 309 8.72 3.67 -4.22
CA GLN A 309 7.64 4.52 -3.72
C GLN A 309 6.87 5.24 -4.84
N ILE A 310 7.45 5.37 -6.03
CA ILE A 310 6.82 6.05 -7.16
C ILE A 310 6.77 5.07 -8.33
N LEU A 311 5.60 5.00 -8.95
CA LEU A 311 5.40 4.40 -10.25
C LEU A 311 5.10 5.55 -11.21
N VAL A 312 5.76 5.57 -12.37
CA VAL A 312 5.43 6.51 -13.45
C VAL A 312 4.64 5.78 -14.53
N GLY A 313 3.73 6.51 -15.17
CA GLY A 313 2.91 6.02 -16.27
C GLY A 313 2.69 7.11 -17.32
N THR A 314 2.56 6.77 -18.60
CA THR A 314 2.23 7.78 -19.64
C THR A 314 0.80 7.60 -20.16
N ARG A 315 0.33 8.47 -21.06
CA ARG A 315 -0.95 8.28 -21.78
C ARG A 315 -0.71 7.96 -23.25
N PRO A 316 -1.61 7.25 -23.96
CA PRO A 316 -1.39 6.91 -25.36
C PRO A 316 -1.46 8.20 -26.16
N GLY A 317 -0.39 8.53 -26.90
CA GLY A 317 -0.28 9.80 -27.63
C GLY A 317 -0.18 11.04 -26.72
N GLY A 318 -0.07 10.84 -25.41
CA GLY A 318 0.11 11.91 -24.43
C GLY A 318 1.59 12.28 -24.28
N ASN A 319 1.81 13.56 -24.03
CA ASN A 319 3.08 14.18 -23.70
C ASN A 319 3.34 14.27 -22.19
N ASP A 320 2.37 13.85 -21.39
CA ASP A 320 2.40 13.93 -19.93
C ASP A 320 2.85 12.61 -19.29
N ILE A 321 3.53 12.73 -18.15
CA ILE A 321 3.97 11.60 -17.31
C ILE A 321 3.20 11.66 -15.99
N HIS A 322 2.33 10.70 -15.75
CA HIS A 322 1.58 10.55 -14.50
C HIS A 322 2.45 9.92 -13.41
N LEU A 323 2.42 10.52 -12.23
CA LEU A 323 3.06 10.00 -11.03
C LEU A 323 2.02 9.30 -10.16
N TYR A 324 2.28 8.05 -9.81
CA TYR A 324 1.54 7.33 -8.81
C TYR A 324 2.45 7.09 -7.61
N ARG A 325 2.08 7.61 -6.45
CA ARG A 325 2.80 7.31 -5.23
C ARG A 325 2.20 6.10 -4.56
N LEU A 326 3.07 5.20 -4.15
CA LEU A 326 2.74 4.17 -3.19
C LEU A 326 2.35 4.89 -1.91
N LEU A 327 1.13 4.69 -1.46
CA LEU A 327 0.72 5.11 -0.12
C LEU A 327 1.68 4.46 0.89
N THR A 328 2.58 5.25 1.49
CA THR A 328 3.57 4.89 2.53
C THR A 328 2.92 4.63 3.89
N VAL A 329 1.61 4.42 3.88
CA VAL A 329 0.74 4.50 5.04
C VAL A 329 0.56 3.13 5.69
N ASP A 330 1.06 2.06 5.05
CA ASP A 330 1.33 0.76 5.68
C ASP A 330 2.64 0.84 6.46
N VAL A 331 2.59 1.59 7.56
CA VAL A 331 3.71 1.83 8.47
C VAL A 331 4.24 0.52 9.05
N THR A 332 3.36 -0.45 9.29
CA THR A 332 3.72 -1.78 9.80
C THR A 332 4.35 -2.67 8.74
N GLY A 333 4.20 -2.37 7.45
CA GLY A 333 4.70 -3.17 6.33
C GLY A 333 4.03 -4.54 6.22
N ASN A 334 2.82 -4.69 6.77
CA ASN A 334 2.07 -5.95 6.80
C ASN A 334 1.25 -6.18 5.52
N GLY A 335 1.20 -5.17 4.66
CA GLY A 335 0.48 -5.17 3.42
C GLY A 335 -1.00 -4.80 3.52
N LYS A 336 -1.41 -4.05 4.55
CA LYS A 336 -2.77 -3.53 4.72
C LYS A 336 -2.68 -2.20 5.47
N VAL A 337 -3.26 -1.14 4.91
CA VAL A 337 -3.44 0.13 5.63
C VAL A 337 -4.66 -0.01 6.55
N ASN A 338 -4.43 -0.05 7.86
CA ASN A 338 -5.47 -0.19 8.89
C ASN A 338 -5.04 0.44 10.22
N VAL A 339 -5.83 0.21 11.27
CA VAL A 339 -5.57 0.78 12.60
C VAL A 339 -4.22 0.37 13.21
N ASN A 340 -3.62 -0.74 12.80
CA ASN A 340 -2.28 -1.13 13.27
C ASN A 340 -1.21 -0.16 12.77
N ASP A 341 -1.38 0.43 11.58
CA ASP A 341 -0.47 1.45 11.07
C ASP A 341 -0.61 2.75 11.85
N LEU A 342 -1.84 3.11 12.21
CA LEU A 342 -2.11 4.26 13.07
C LEU A 342 -1.48 4.08 14.46
N VAL A 343 -1.59 2.87 15.04
CA VAL A 343 -0.95 2.51 16.31
C VAL A 343 0.58 2.59 16.19
N GLU A 344 1.15 2.22 15.05
CA GLU A 344 2.61 2.28 14.86
C GLU A 344 3.13 3.72 14.73
N VAL A 345 2.38 4.61 14.06
CA VAL A 345 2.67 6.06 14.09
C VAL A 345 2.53 6.62 15.50
N ALA A 346 1.46 6.25 16.21
CA ALA A 346 1.20 6.68 17.58
C ALA A 346 2.35 6.36 18.55
N LYS A 347 2.97 5.17 18.45
CA LYS A 347 4.15 4.79 19.27
C LYS A 347 5.38 5.67 19.04
N ASN A 348 5.44 6.32 17.89
CA ASN A 348 6.56 7.17 17.49
C ASN A 348 6.22 8.67 17.60
N TYR A 349 4.98 9.02 17.92
CA TYR A 349 4.51 10.39 18.05
C TYR A 349 5.37 11.24 19.00
N GLY A 350 5.82 12.40 18.50
CA GLY A 350 6.72 13.32 19.19
C GLY A 350 8.20 12.96 19.13
N LYS A 351 8.58 11.89 18.44
CA LYS A 351 9.99 11.54 18.18
C LYS A 351 10.44 12.08 16.84
N THR A 352 11.75 12.25 16.67
CA THR A 352 12.37 12.58 15.38
C THR A 352 13.14 11.37 14.85
N VAL A 353 13.28 11.26 13.53
CA VAL A 353 14.01 10.14 12.90
C VAL A 353 15.46 10.07 13.39
N GLY A 354 16.10 11.24 13.58
CA GLY A 354 17.44 11.35 14.15
C GLY A 354 17.56 10.94 15.63
N ALA A 355 16.44 10.91 16.36
CA ALA A 355 16.38 10.50 17.76
C ALA A 355 15.85 9.06 17.95
N GLY A 356 15.85 8.24 16.89
CA GLY A 356 15.47 6.83 16.96
C GLY A 356 13.97 6.55 16.74
N ALA A 357 13.22 7.48 16.15
CA ALA A 357 11.88 7.18 15.66
C ALA A 357 11.94 6.12 14.54
N ASN A 358 10.93 5.25 14.46
CA ASN A 358 10.74 4.39 13.30
C ASN A 358 10.55 5.29 12.07
N ARG A 359 11.49 5.23 11.11
CA ARG A 359 11.45 6.05 9.89
C ARG A 359 10.18 5.86 9.07
N LYS A 360 9.50 4.72 9.18
CA LYS A 360 8.22 4.49 8.49
C LYS A 360 7.04 5.21 9.15
N ALA A 361 7.18 5.60 10.41
CA ALA A 361 6.14 6.34 11.12
C ALA A 361 6.13 7.83 10.76
N ASP A 362 7.24 8.33 10.20
CA ASP A 362 7.34 9.63 9.52
C ASP A 362 6.85 9.42 8.08
N VAL A 363 5.54 9.49 7.90
CA VAL A 363 4.84 9.16 6.64
C VAL A 363 5.04 10.27 5.62
N ASN A 364 5.14 11.53 6.07
CA ASN A 364 5.36 12.72 5.23
C ASN A 364 6.85 12.99 4.92
N ASN A 365 7.78 12.30 5.60
CA ASN A 365 9.25 12.42 5.50
C ASN A 365 9.80 13.80 5.89
N ASP A 366 9.19 14.49 6.84
CA ASP A 366 9.66 15.79 7.35
C ASP A 366 10.74 15.67 8.45
N GLY A 367 11.05 14.44 8.87
CA GLY A 367 12.03 14.11 9.90
C GLY A 367 11.48 14.06 11.32
N LYS A 368 10.19 14.32 11.51
CA LYS A 368 9.45 14.24 12.77
C LYS A 368 8.28 13.27 12.60
N VAL A 369 7.78 12.77 13.72
CA VAL A 369 6.53 12.02 13.75
C VAL A 369 5.54 12.85 14.56
N ASP A 370 4.59 13.48 13.88
CA ASP A 370 3.65 14.40 14.50
C ASP A 370 2.21 14.23 14.01
N VAL A 371 1.39 15.27 14.16
CA VAL A 371 -0.04 15.20 13.88
C VAL A 371 -0.31 15.03 12.38
N ASP A 372 0.57 15.51 11.51
CA ASP A 372 0.41 15.40 10.07
C ASP A 372 0.57 13.93 9.62
N ASP A 373 1.46 13.17 10.25
CA ASP A 373 1.60 11.72 10.01
C ASP A 373 0.37 10.93 10.47
N ILE A 374 -0.18 11.28 11.63
CA ILE A 374 -1.41 10.67 12.16
C ILE A 374 -2.58 10.92 11.22
N LEU A 375 -2.72 12.16 10.74
CA LEU A 375 -3.77 12.54 9.79
C LEU A 375 -3.60 11.82 8.45
N ALA A 376 -2.38 11.73 7.92
CA ALA A 376 -2.09 10.98 6.69
C ALA A 376 -2.50 9.50 6.81
N VAL A 377 -2.28 8.87 7.96
CA VAL A 377 -2.74 7.49 8.21
C VAL A 377 -4.25 7.38 8.33
N ILE A 378 -4.87 8.24 9.11
CA ILE A 378 -6.33 8.23 9.31
C ILE A 378 -7.09 8.45 8.00
N GLU A 379 -6.65 9.39 7.17
CA GLU A 379 -7.26 9.66 5.87
C GLU A 379 -7.15 8.45 4.94
N ALA A 380 -5.99 7.78 4.92
CA ALA A 380 -5.80 6.60 4.08
C ALA A 380 -6.64 5.41 4.57
N VAL A 381 -6.80 5.24 5.89
CA VAL A 381 -7.67 4.22 6.46
C VAL A 381 -9.14 4.48 6.10
N ASP A 382 -9.59 5.73 6.21
CA ASP A 382 -10.95 6.13 5.86
C ASP A 382 -11.22 6.03 4.34
N ALA A 383 -10.23 6.33 3.49
CA ALA A 383 -10.34 6.21 2.04
C ALA A 383 -10.30 4.76 1.53
N ALA A 384 -9.61 3.86 2.23
CA ALA A 384 -9.52 2.43 1.89
C ALA A 384 -10.82 1.67 2.20
N ALA A 385 -11.61 2.14 3.17
CA ALA A 385 -12.91 1.58 3.50
C ALA A 385 -13.98 2.21 2.60
N GLY A 386 -14.59 1.44 1.70
CA GLY A 386 -15.93 1.75 1.16
C GLY A 386 -17.06 1.70 2.22
N ALA A 387 -16.76 2.16 3.44
CA ALA A 387 -17.43 2.00 4.74
C ALA A 387 -17.56 0.53 5.22
N PRO A 388 -17.50 0.25 6.55
CA PRO A 388 -17.70 1.18 7.68
C PRO A 388 -16.39 1.61 8.37
N ALA A 389 -16.46 2.81 8.96
CA ALA A 389 -15.41 3.47 9.74
C ALA A 389 -14.76 2.58 10.81
N LEU A 390 -13.53 2.92 11.23
CA LEU A 390 -12.80 2.36 12.37
C LEU A 390 -13.75 1.89 13.48
N THR A 391 -13.88 0.57 13.64
CA THR A 391 -14.76 -0.02 14.66
C THR A 391 -13.95 -0.46 15.88
N GLN A 392 -14.58 -0.48 17.06
CA GLN A 392 -13.94 -0.91 18.31
C GLN A 392 -13.33 -2.32 18.23
N ARG A 393 -13.84 -3.18 17.34
CA ARG A 393 -13.33 -4.55 17.11
C ARG A 393 -11.91 -4.59 16.54
N ASP A 394 -11.48 -3.51 15.89
CA ASP A 394 -10.18 -3.43 15.24
C ASP A 394 -9.08 -2.96 16.22
N ILE A 395 -9.47 -2.37 17.36
CA ILE A 395 -8.57 -1.76 18.34
C ILE A 395 -8.34 -2.75 19.50
N LYS A 396 -7.10 -3.17 19.70
CA LYS A 396 -6.75 -4.04 20.83
C LYS A 396 -6.80 -3.24 22.14
N PRO A 397 -7.27 -3.82 23.26
CA PRO A 397 -7.18 -3.17 24.57
C PRO A 397 -5.72 -2.76 24.86
N GLY A 398 -5.51 -1.47 25.14
CA GLY A 398 -4.19 -0.92 25.46
C GLY A 398 -3.34 -0.46 24.27
N SER A 399 -3.76 -0.63 23.02
CA SER A 399 -2.95 -0.23 21.85
C SER A 399 -3.10 1.23 21.43
N LEU A 400 -4.24 1.86 21.74
CA LEU A 400 -4.54 3.25 21.44
C LEU A 400 -5.51 3.80 22.50
N GLN A 401 -5.18 4.89 23.19
CA GLN A 401 -6.03 5.43 24.25
C GLN A 401 -6.81 6.65 23.77
N ALA A 402 -8.01 6.84 24.33
CA ALA A 402 -8.80 8.05 24.07
C ALA A 402 -8.00 9.32 24.42
N SER A 403 -7.16 9.29 25.46
CA SER A 403 -6.28 10.41 25.84
C SER A 403 -5.29 10.81 24.74
N ASP A 404 -4.79 9.84 23.96
CA ASP A 404 -3.87 10.09 22.86
C ASP A 404 -4.60 10.85 21.73
N VAL A 405 -5.82 10.40 21.39
CA VAL A 405 -6.64 11.04 20.36
C VAL A 405 -7.10 12.44 20.78
N HIS A 406 -7.43 12.65 22.06
CA HIS A 406 -7.70 13.99 22.59
C HIS A 406 -6.49 14.93 22.42
N ARG A 407 -5.28 14.42 22.63
CA ARG A 407 -4.06 15.19 22.41
C ARG A 407 -3.88 15.52 20.93
N TRP A 408 -4.05 14.56 20.03
CA TRP A 408 -3.95 14.80 18.59
C TRP A 408 -4.98 15.80 18.06
N ILE A 409 -6.22 15.78 18.56
CA ILE A 409 -7.23 16.78 18.19
C ILE A 409 -6.80 18.19 18.61
N ARG A 410 -6.19 18.34 19.80
CA ARG A 410 -5.65 19.63 20.25
C ARG A 410 -4.48 20.06 19.36
N ASP A 411 -3.55 19.15 19.10
CA ASP A 411 -2.35 19.44 18.30
C ASP A 411 -2.75 19.79 16.85
N ALA A 412 -3.74 19.09 16.26
CA ALA A 412 -4.31 19.37 14.94
C ALA A 412 -5.01 20.73 14.89
N LYS A 413 -5.80 21.07 15.92
CA LYS A 413 -6.46 22.40 16.03
C LYS A 413 -5.43 23.52 16.17
N ALA A 414 -4.37 23.30 16.95
CA ALA A 414 -3.28 24.26 17.11
C ALA A 414 -2.46 24.46 15.83
N ALA A 415 -2.28 23.39 15.04
CA ALA A 415 -1.62 23.42 13.74
C ALA A 415 -2.51 23.95 12.60
N ASN A 416 -3.78 24.26 12.88
CA ASN A 416 -4.77 24.67 11.87
C ASN A 416 -4.93 23.63 10.73
N ALA A 417 -4.92 22.35 11.11
CA ALA A 417 -5.07 21.22 10.19
C ALA A 417 -6.46 21.16 9.54
N ASP A 418 -6.58 20.36 8.47
CA ASP A 418 -7.83 20.21 7.72
C ASP A 418 -9.01 19.81 8.64
N PRO A 419 -10.14 20.56 8.62
CA PRO A 419 -11.36 20.19 9.32
C PRO A 419 -11.83 18.75 9.09
N ALA A 420 -11.60 18.16 7.91
CA ALA A 420 -11.96 16.78 7.60
C ALA A 420 -11.13 15.77 8.41
N GLY A 421 -9.82 16.01 8.54
CA GLY A 421 -8.92 15.20 9.36
C GLY A 421 -9.24 15.31 10.85
N ILE A 422 -9.56 16.52 11.33
CA ILE A 422 -10.05 16.74 12.70
C ILE A 422 -11.36 15.98 12.94
N ALA A 423 -12.31 16.02 11.99
CA ALA A 423 -13.55 15.27 12.11
C ALA A 423 -13.34 13.75 12.13
N ALA A 424 -12.34 13.24 11.39
CA ALA A 424 -11.96 11.83 11.43
C ALA A 424 -11.35 11.43 12.78
N LEU A 425 -10.49 12.28 13.36
CA LEU A 425 -10.00 12.11 14.74
C LEU A 425 -11.14 12.14 15.77
N GLU A 426 -12.12 13.03 15.61
CA GLU A 426 -13.30 13.10 16.47
C GLU A 426 -14.18 11.84 16.34
N ARG A 427 -14.29 11.25 15.15
CA ARG A 427 -14.95 9.95 14.95
C ARG A 427 -14.17 8.79 15.57
N LEU A 428 -12.85 8.77 15.45
CA LEU A 428 -12.00 7.77 16.11
C LEU A 428 -12.10 7.89 17.63
N LEU A 429 -12.09 9.12 18.15
CA LEU A 429 -12.35 9.38 19.56
C LEU A 429 -13.72 8.85 19.96
N ALA A 430 -14.76 9.13 19.16
CA ALA A 430 -16.09 8.57 19.36
C ALA A 430 -16.09 7.04 19.30
N ALA A 431 -15.30 6.39 18.45
CA ALA A 431 -15.19 4.94 18.36
C ALA A 431 -14.46 4.32 19.57
N LEU A 432 -13.42 4.97 20.09
CA LEU A 432 -12.71 4.58 21.31
C LEU A 432 -13.54 4.79 22.57
N THR A 433 -14.50 5.72 22.53
CA THR A 433 -15.38 6.08 23.64
C THR A 433 -16.78 5.47 23.53
N ARG A 434 -17.15 4.91 22.36
CA ARG A 434 -18.39 4.15 22.15
C ARG A 434 -18.30 2.81 22.87
N VAL A 435 -18.87 2.83 24.06
CA VAL A 435 -19.46 1.69 24.75
C VAL A 435 -20.23 0.84 23.75
N GLU A 436 -20.20 -0.49 23.91
CA GLU A 436 -21.14 -1.43 23.31
C GLU A 436 -22.54 -0.80 23.22
N ALA A 437 -23.30 -1.06 22.15
CA ALA A 437 -24.65 -0.53 21.98
C ALA A 437 -25.38 -0.49 23.34
N PRO A 438 -25.93 0.67 23.76
CA PRO A 438 -26.36 0.87 25.13
C PRO A 438 -27.30 -0.26 25.54
N PRO A 439 -27.18 -0.79 26.77
CA PRO A 439 -28.02 -1.87 27.25
C PRO A 439 -29.49 -1.57 26.93
N GLU A 440 -30.25 -2.53 26.40
CA GLU A 440 -31.64 -2.30 26.00
C GLU A 440 -32.53 -1.82 27.17
N LYS A 441 -32.06 -2.00 28.41
CA LYS A 441 -32.79 -1.65 29.62
C LYS A 441 -31.86 -1.03 30.67
N THR A 442 -32.35 0.00 31.34
CA THR A 442 -31.80 0.46 32.61
C THR A 442 -32.02 -0.62 33.68
N VAL A 443 -30.94 -1.06 34.33
CA VAL A 443 -30.96 -2.16 35.30
C VAL A 443 -29.95 -1.92 36.42
N LEU A 444 -30.37 -2.11 37.68
CA LEU A 444 -29.45 -2.27 38.80
C LEU A 444 -28.93 -3.71 38.83
N LEU A 445 -27.64 -3.91 38.59
CA LEU A 445 -27.04 -5.24 38.43
C LEU A 445 -26.81 -5.95 39.78
N ALA A 446 -26.70 -7.27 39.73
CA ALA A 446 -26.31 -8.06 40.90
C ALA A 446 -24.82 -7.90 41.15
N ASN A 447 -24.46 -7.65 42.41
CA ASN A 447 -23.07 -7.54 42.81
C ASN A 447 -22.66 -8.84 43.51
N TYR A 448 -21.72 -9.59 42.90
CA TYR A 448 -21.19 -10.86 43.39
C TYR A 448 -19.67 -10.79 43.49
N PRO A 449 -19.02 -11.41 44.50
CA PRO A 449 -19.61 -12.23 45.58
C PRO A 449 -19.92 -11.46 46.89
N ASN A 450 -20.89 -11.99 47.64
CA ASN A 450 -21.31 -11.57 48.98
C ASN A 450 -20.66 -12.51 50.02
N PRO A 451 -20.17 -12.09 51.21
CA PRO A 451 -20.30 -10.77 51.85
C PRO A 451 -19.23 -9.73 51.48
N PHE A 452 -19.61 -8.45 51.49
CA PHE A 452 -18.76 -7.31 51.09
C PHE A 452 -17.81 -6.84 52.19
N ASN A 453 -16.61 -6.39 51.76
CA ASN A 453 -15.79 -5.41 52.48
C ASN A 453 -16.59 -4.08 52.59
N PRO A 454 -16.43 -3.23 53.63
CA PRO A 454 -17.21 -2.00 53.76
C PRO A 454 -17.09 -1.07 52.55
N GLU A 455 -15.96 -1.11 51.84
CA GLU A 455 -15.77 -0.45 50.55
C GLU A 455 -16.27 -1.33 49.40
N THR A 456 -17.28 -0.86 48.65
CA THR A 456 -17.86 -1.60 47.52
C THR A 456 -18.27 -0.67 46.39
N TRP A 457 -18.19 -1.15 45.15
CA TRP A 457 -18.84 -0.50 44.01
C TRP A 457 -20.21 -1.15 43.75
N ILE A 458 -21.17 -0.39 43.24
CA ILE A 458 -22.55 -0.82 42.98
C ILE A 458 -22.78 -0.80 41.47
N PRO A 459 -22.82 -1.96 40.81
CA PRO A 459 -22.90 -2.02 39.36
C PRO A 459 -24.32 -1.77 38.83
N TYR A 460 -24.43 -1.04 37.74
CA TYR A 460 -25.69 -0.73 37.06
C TYR A 460 -25.51 -0.53 35.55
N GLN A 461 -26.61 -0.43 34.82
CA GLN A 461 -26.67 -0.17 33.39
C GLN A 461 -27.76 0.86 33.12
N LEU A 462 -27.53 1.74 32.15
CA LEU A 462 -28.47 2.75 31.68
C LEU A 462 -28.75 2.54 30.19
N SER A 463 -30.03 2.44 29.80
CA SER A 463 -30.43 2.39 28.39
C SER A 463 -30.39 3.74 27.69
N GLU A 464 -30.51 4.81 28.46
CA GLU A 464 -30.44 6.21 28.01
C GLU A 464 -29.73 7.07 29.05
N ALA A 465 -29.33 8.29 28.68
CA ALA A 465 -28.69 9.21 29.62
C ALA A 465 -29.70 9.66 30.69
N ALA A 466 -29.29 9.67 31.96
CA ALA A 466 -30.16 10.01 33.08
C ALA A 466 -29.38 10.62 34.25
N GLU A 467 -30.08 11.39 35.09
CA GLU A 467 -29.55 11.79 36.39
C GLU A 467 -29.57 10.60 37.34
N VAL A 468 -28.41 10.25 37.90
CA VAL A 468 -28.26 9.05 38.73
C VAL A 468 -27.95 9.39 40.18
N THR A 469 -28.74 8.80 41.07
CA THR A 469 -28.50 8.82 42.51
C THR A 469 -28.56 7.41 43.08
N VAL A 470 -27.71 7.13 44.07
CA VAL A 470 -27.78 5.90 44.87
C VAL A 470 -27.98 6.25 46.33
N THR A 471 -29.08 5.80 46.92
CA THR A 471 -29.36 5.97 48.35
C THR A 471 -29.15 4.67 49.08
N ILE A 472 -28.52 4.73 50.24
CA ILE A 472 -28.20 3.57 51.07
C ILE A 472 -28.97 3.70 52.38
N HIS A 473 -29.70 2.66 52.75
CA HIS A 473 -30.52 2.58 53.94
C HIS A 473 -30.11 1.40 54.82
N SER A 474 -30.23 1.54 56.14
CA SER A 474 -30.10 0.43 57.08
C SER A 474 -31.32 -0.49 57.04
N SER A 475 -31.23 -1.65 57.70
CA SER A 475 -32.33 -2.63 57.74
C SER A 475 -33.62 -2.14 58.41
N ASP A 476 -33.55 -1.09 59.23
CA ASP A 476 -34.70 -0.40 59.84
C ASP A 476 -35.23 0.76 58.97
N GLY A 477 -34.68 0.95 57.76
CA GLY A 477 -35.15 1.94 56.79
C GLY A 477 -34.57 3.34 56.95
N LYS A 478 -33.63 3.57 57.86
CA LYS A 478 -32.98 4.89 58.01
C LYS A 478 -31.99 5.14 56.89
N LEU A 479 -31.99 6.35 56.33
CA LEU A 479 -31.02 6.78 55.34
C LEU A 479 -29.62 6.86 55.97
N VAL A 480 -28.66 6.20 55.35
CA VAL A 480 -27.25 6.11 55.77
C VAL A 480 -26.39 7.05 54.94
N ARG A 481 -26.56 7.04 53.61
CA ARG A 481 -25.75 7.81 52.66
C ARG A 481 -26.51 8.01 51.35
N THR A 482 -26.31 9.17 50.71
CA THR A 482 -26.68 9.42 49.31
C THR A 482 -25.41 9.62 48.51
N LEU A 483 -25.33 8.99 47.35
CA LEU A 483 -24.29 9.14 46.34
C LEU A 483 -24.91 9.82 45.12
N GLU A 484 -24.61 11.09 44.92
CA GLU A 484 -25.07 11.87 43.78
C GLU A 484 -24.03 11.74 42.67
N LEU A 485 -24.35 10.97 41.62
CA LEU A 485 -23.44 10.76 40.48
C LEU A 485 -23.68 11.80 39.39
N GLY A 486 -24.81 12.52 39.44
CA GLY A 486 -25.18 13.54 38.47
C GLY A 486 -25.67 12.94 37.15
N GLN A 487 -25.58 13.73 36.08
CA GLN A 487 -25.98 13.30 34.74
C GLN A 487 -24.98 12.28 34.17
N MET A 488 -25.48 11.06 33.94
CA MET A 488 -24.69 9.94 33.44
C MET A 488 -25.17 9.54 32.04
N PRO A 489 -24.26 9.30 31.07
CA PRO A 489 -24.64 8.84 29.73
C PRO A 489 -25.17 7.39 29.72
N ALA A 490 -25.85 6.99 28.65
CA ALA A 490 -26.22 5.59 28.46
C ALA A 490 -24.99 4.67 28.45
N GLY A 491 -25.08 3.49 29.06
CA GLY A 491 -23.97 2.52 29.10
C GLY A 491 -23.96 1.59 30.31
N ALA A 492 -22.93 0.73 30.36
CA ALA A 492 -22.71 -0.20 31.47
C ALA A 492 -21.66 0.31 32.46
N TYR A 493 -21.99 0.19 33.75
CA TYR A 493 -21.21 0.65 34.90
C TYR A 493 -20.98 -0.55 35.83
N SER A 494 -19.96 -1.36 35.54
CA SER A 494 -19.79 -2.67 36.20
C SER A 494 -18.48 -2.86 36.95
N ASP A 495 -17.50 -1.98 36.74
CA ASP A 495 -16.19 -2.00 37.36
C ASP A 495 -16.03 -0.86 38.38
N LYS A 496 -14.94 -0.91 39.16
CA LYS A 496 -14.63 0.06 40.22
C LYS A 496 -14.42 1.49 39.70
N GLU A 497 -14.04 1.66 38.45
CA GLU A 497 -13.71 2.98 37.86
C GLU A 497 -14.96 3.71 37.38
N ARG A 498 -16.03 2.96 37.08
CA ARG A 498 -17.26 3.50 36.47
C ARG A 498 -18.49 3.36 37.36
N ALA A 499 -18.60 2.29 38.16
CA ALA A 499 -19.76 2.05 39.01
C ALA A 499 -19.84 3.02 40.20
N ALA A 500 -21.01 3.09 40.84
CA ALA A 500 -21.20 3.95 42.01
C ALA A 500 -20.35 3.40 43.17
N TYR A 501 -19.44 4.20 43.70
CA TYR A 501 -18.54 3.77 44.77
C TYR A 501 -19.08 4.20 46.14
N TRP A 502 -19.15 3.24 47.07
CA TRP A 502 -19.39 3.49 48.47
C TRP A 502 -18.17 3.08 49.30
N ASP A 503 -17.68 4.00 50.10
CA ASP A 503 -16.53 3.85 50.99
C ASP A 503 -16.89 3.18 52.34
N GLY A 504 -18.13 2.72 52.51
CA GLY A 504 -18.61 2.10 53.74
C GLY A 504 -18.85 3.09 54.89
N ARG A 505 -19.02 4.38 54.58
CA ARG A 505 -19.26 5.42 55.58
C ARG A 505 -20.64 6.05 55.46
N ASN A 506 -21.17 6.54 56.58
CA ASN A 506 -22.43 7.30 56.61
C ASN A 506 -22.24 8.74 56.09
N ALA A 507 -23.30 9.55 56.10
CA ALA A 507 -23.25 10.96 55.69
C ALA A 507 -22.22 11.80 56.49
N GLN A 508 -21.96 11.44 57.75
CA GLN A 508 -21.00 12.09 58.65
C GLN A 508 -19.56 11.58 58.47
N GLY A 509 -19.34 10.61 57.58
CA GLY A 509 -18.02 10.02 57.33
C GLY A 509 -17.63 8.92 58.33
N GLU A 510 -18.55 8.43 59.15
CA GLU A 510 -18.30 7.37 60.13
C GLU A 510 -18.49 5.99 59.50
N PRO A 511 -17.62 5.00 59.79
CA PRO A 511 -17.76 3.64 59.24
C PRO A 511 -19.04 2.94 59.71
N VAL A 512 -19.81 2.37 58.79
CA VAL A 512 -21.03 1.62 59.12
C VAL A 512 -20.72 0.28 59.79
N ALA A 513 -21.65 -0.29 60.58
CA ALA A 513 -21.45 -1.59 61.23
C ALA A 513 -21.57 -2.77 60.23
N SER A 514 -21.10 -3.95 60.62
CA SER A 514 -21.47 -5.19 59.92
C SER A 514 -22.97 -5.40 60.03
N GLY A 515 -23.64 -5.71 58.94
CA GLY A 515 -25.09 -5.79 58.94
C GLY A 515 -25.70 -5.86 57.54
N VAL A 516 -27.03 -5.88 57.51
CA VAL A 516 -27.81 -5.82 56.27
C VAL A 516 -28.14 -4.37 55.96
N TYR A 517 -27.82 -3.97 54.73
CA TYR A 517 -28.17 -2.66 54.19
C TYR A 517 -28.94 -2.84 52.88
N PHE A 518 -29.67 -1.81 52.48
CA PHE A 518 -30.37 -1.74 51.22
C PHE A 518 -29.85 -0.55 50.44
N TYR A 519 -29.68 -0.70 49.13
CA TYR A 519 -29.32 0.40 48.26
C TYR A 519 -30.33 0.52 47.13
N THR A 520 -30.72 1.75 46.84
CA THR A 520 -31.68 2.09 45.81
C THR A 520 -31.00 2.95 44.77
N LEU A 521 -30.97 2.47 43.53
CA LEU A 521 -30.57 3.26 42.36
C LEU A 521 -31.80 3.98 41.83
N THR A 522 -31.70 5.29 41.62
CA THR A 522 -32.67 6.09 40.87
C THR A 522 -31.97 6.69 39.65
N ALA A 523 -32.54 6.49 38.47
CA ALA A 523 -32.01 6.97 37.20
C ALA A 523 -33.16 7.46 36.30
N GLY A 524 -33.43 8.76 36.29
CA GLY A 524 -34.66 9.29 35.68
C GLY A 524 -35.91 8.67 36.33
N ASP A 525 -36.80 8.08 35.53
CA ASP A 525 -38.01 7.39 36.02
C ASP A 525 -37.74 5.97 36.55
N PHE A 526 -36.53 5.43 36.35
CA PHE A 526 -36.17 4.10 36.83
C PHE A 526 -35.79 4.12 38.32
N SER A 527 -36.34 3.19 39.10
CA SER A 527 -35.89 2.94 40.47
C SER A 527 -35.84 1.44 40.78
N ALA A 528 -34.75 1.00 41.41
CA ALA A 528 -34.60 -0.39 41.86
C ALA A 528 -33.83 -0.46 43.18
N THR A 529 -34.26 -1.35 44.07
CA THR A 529 -33.63 -1.56 45.38
C THR A 529 -33.06 -2.97 45.49
N ARG A 530 -31.87 -3.10 46.08
CA ARG A 530 -31.23 -4.39 46.35
C ARG A 530 -30.68 -4.46 47.78
N LYS A 531 -30.57 -5.69 48.27
CA LYS A 531 -29.97 -6.02 49.56
C LYS A 531 -28.46 -6.17 49.40
N MET A 532 -27.70 -5.62 50.34
CA MET A 532 -26.28 -5.90 50.53
C MET A 532 -26.01 -6.38 51.96
N VAL A 533 -24.97 -7.18 52.15
CA VAL A 533 -24.49 -7.61 53.47
C VAL A 533 -23.07 -7.14 53.64
N ILE A 534 -22.86 -6.20 54.57
CA ILE A 534 -21.53 -5.73 54.95
C ILE A 534 -20.99 -6.65 56.06
N ARG A 535 -19.80 -7.20 55.84
CA ARG A 535 -19.05 -7.93 56.86
C ARG A 535 -17.67 -7.30 56.99
N LYS A 536 -17.47 -6.55 58.08
CA LYS A 536 -16.15 -6.09 58.50
C LYS A 536 -15.24 -7.25 58.84
#